data_AF-A0A3C1LYB9-F1
#
_entry.id   AF-A0A3C1LYB9-F1
#
_cell.length_a   1.000
_cell.length_b   1.000
_cell.length_c   1.000
_cell.angle_alpha   90.00
_cell.angle_beta   90.00
_cell.angle_gamma   90.00
#
_symmetry.space_group_name_H-M   'P 1'
#
loop_
_entity.id
_entity.type
_entity.pdbx_description
1 polymer ?
#
loop_
_entity_poly.entity_id
_entity_poly.type
_entity_poly.pdbx_seq_one_letter_code
_entity_poly.pdbx_strand_id
1 'polypeptide(L)' 'KLQTAIWQMMSDKTIILVAQRISAVMNCDIIIALDKGRLAGIGSHSELMKSCEIYRSIAISQLGEEAIKYA' A
#
# COMPACT_ATOMS: atom_id res chain seq x y z
N LYS A 1 -12.02 -13.56 -5.31
CA LYS A 1 -13.40 -13.74 -4.80
C LYS A 1 -13.53 -13.34 -3.33
N LEU A 2 -12.66 -13.79 -2.41
CA LEU A 2 -12.73 -13.41 -0.99
C LEU A 2 -12.44 -11.92 -0.72
N GLN A 3 -11.37 -11.36 -1.30
CA GLN A 3 -11.05 -9.94 -1.08
C GLN A 3 -12.17 -9.01 -1.55
N THR A 4 -12.76 -9.27 -2.72
CA THR A 4 -13.88 -8.47 -3.25
C THR A 4 -15.08 -8.47 -2.30
N ALA A 5 -15.42 -9.61 -1.69
CA ALA A 5 -16.50 -9.70 -0.72
C ALA A 5 -16.19 -8.89 0.55
N ILE A 6 -14.94 -8.92 1.00
CA ILE A 6 -14.47 -8.12 2.14
C ILE A 6 -14.59 -6.63 1.83
N TRP A 7 -14.12 -6.19 0.65
CA TRP A 7 -14.22 -4.80 0.21
C TRP A 7 -15.67 -4.31 0.07
N GLN A 8 -16.59 -5.17 -0.39
CA GLN A 8 -18.01 -4.84 -0.47
C GLN A 8 -18.67 -4.69 0.91
N MET A 9 -18.29 -5.50 1.89
CA MET A 9 -18.79 -5.37 3.28
C MET A 9 -18.23 -4.13 4.01
N MET A 10 -17.23 -3.49 3.42
CA MET A 10 -16.42 -2.43 4.01
C MET A 10 -16.84 -1.01 3.59
N SER A 11 -17.79 -0.87 2.66
CA SER A 11 -18.11 0.40 1.98
C SER A 11 -18.51 1.58 2.89
N ASP A 12 -19.04 1.32 4.09
CA ASP A 12 -19.51 2.36 5.02
C ASP A 12 -18.76 2.34 6.36
N LYS A 13 -17.52 1.85 6.37
CA LYS A 13 -16.72 1.71 7.59
C LYS A 13 -15.31 2.22 7.37
N THR A 14 -14.72 2.80 8.42
CA THR A 14 -13.27 3.04 8.44
C THR A 14 -12.53 1.74 8.70
N ILE A 15 -11.60 1.37 7.82
CA ILE A 15 -10.80 0.15 7.95
C ILE A 15 -9.34 0.52 8.15
N ILE A 16 -8.74 -0.06 9.17
CA ILE A 16 -7.31 0.00 9.40
C ILE A 16 -6.74 -1.36 9.03
N LEU A 17 -6.03 -1.42 7.90
CA LEU A 17 -5.35 -2.62 7.43
C LEU A 17 -3.86 -2.54 7.78
N VAL A 18 -3.40 -3.45 8.64
CA VAL A 18 -1.97 -3.62 8.92
C VAL A 18 -1.46 -4.81 8.11
N ALA A 19 -0.53 -4.55 7.18
CA ALA A 19 0.01 -5.60 6.33
C ALA A 19 1.49 -5.32 5.99
N GLN A 20 2.22 -6.40 5.73
CA GLN A 20 3.60 -6.36 5.27
C GLN A 20 3.71 -6.56 3.74
N ARG A 21 2.61 -6.95 3.08
CA ARG A 21 2.56 -7.16 1.62
C ARG A 21 1.98 -5.95 0.91
N ILE A 22 2.70 -5.45 -0.09
CA ILE A 22 2.26 -4.29 -0.88
C ILE A 22 0.95 -4.55 -1.61
N SER A 23 0.76 -5.76 -2.14
CA SER A 23 -0.48 -6.16 -2.83
C SER A 23 -1.74 -6.07 -1.96
N ALA A 24 -1.60 -6.12 -0.63
CA ALA A 24 -2.73 -5.98 0.28
C ALA A 24 -3.12 -4.51 0.51
N VAL A 25 -2.15 -3.58 0.44
CA VAL A 25 -2.35 -2.16 0.79
C VAL A 25 -2.46 -1.26 -0.44
N MET A 26 -2.09 -1.73 -1.63
CA MET A 26 -2.03 -0.90 -2.84
C MET A 26 -3.37 -0.26 -3.26
N ASN A 27 -4.49 -0.83 -2.81
CA ASN A 27 -5.84 -0.34 -3.09
C ASN A 27 -6.43 0.47 -1.92
N CYS A 28 -5.67 0.72 -0.86
CA CYS A 28 -6.12 1.55 0.26
C CYS A 28 -6.15 3.03 -0.15
N ASP A 29 -7.14 3.77 0.36
CA ASP A 29 -7.25 5.22 0.15
C ASP A 29 -6.03 5.98 0.69
N ILE A 30 -5.53 5.53 1.86
CA ILE A 30 -4.38 6.08 2.55
C ILE A 30 -3.48 4.93 2.98
N ILE A 31 -2.20 5.02 2.63
CA ILE A 31 -1.16 4.09 3.06
C ILE A 31 -0.19 4.85 3.95
N ILE A 32 0.13 4.25 5.10
CA ILE A 32 1.13 4.76 6.04
C ILE A 32 2.33 3.80 5.98
N ALA A 33 3.43 4.26 5.39
CA ALA A 33 4.68 3.52 5.37
C ALA A 33 5.47 3.81 6.65
N LEU A 34 5.88 2.75 7.35
CA LEU A 34 6.71 2.84 8.55
C LEU A 34 8.09 2.24 8.31
N ASP A 35 9.12 2.91 8.78
CA ASP A 35 10.48 2.36 8.88
C ASP A 35 10.98 2.51 10.32
N LYS A 36 11.41 1.40 10.93
CA LYS A 36 11.93 1.36 12.30
C LYS A 36 11.06 2.11 13.32
N GLY A 37 9.74 1.96 13.21
CA GLY A 37 8.76 2.58 14.09
C GLY A 37 8.55 4.09 13.86
N ARG A 38 9.06 4.65 12.76
CA ARG A 38 8.86 6.04 12.36
C ARG A 38 8.11 6.13 11.04
N LEU A 39 7.38 7.23 10.85
CA LEU A 39 6.71 7.53 9.58
C LEU A 39 7.76 7.74 8.48
N ALA A 40 7.72 6.89 7.47
CA ALA A 40 8.54 6.99 6.26
C ALA A 40 7.79 7.70 5.11
N GLY A 41 6.47 7.61 5.09
CA GLY A 41 5.63 8.28 4.09
C GLY A 41 4.14 8.04 4.35
N ILE A 42 3.31 8.96 3.86
CA ILE A 42 1.85 8.85 3.88
C ILE A 42 1.28 9.30 2.53
N GLY A 43 0.35 8.53 1.97
CA GLY A 43 -0.31 8.85 0.70
C GLY A 43 -0.92 7.62 0.05
N SER A 44 -1.45 7.78 -1.14
CA SER A 44 -1.86 6.67 -1.99
C SER A 44 -0.66 5.88 -2.52
N HIS A 45 -0.90 4.69 -3.07
CA HIS A 45 0.15 3.87 -3.69
C HIS A 45 0.96 4.66 -4.74
N SER A 46 0.28 5.36 -5.65
CA SER A 46 0.93 6.11 -6.74
C SER A 46 1.75 7.30 -6.23
N GLU A 47 1.29 8.00 -5.20
CA GLU A 47 2.01 9.10 -4.58
C GLU A 47 3.26 8.61 -3.84
N LEU A 48 3.15 7.51 -3.09
CA LEU A 48 4.26 6.94 -2.35
C LEU A 48 5.32 6.31 -3.27
N MET A 49 4.91 5.70 -4.38
CA MET A 49 5.84 5.20 -5.39
C MET A 49 6.75 6.31 -5.95
N LYS A 50 6.25 7.55 -6.03
CA LYS A 50 7.02 8.71 -6.49
C LYS A 50 7.80 9.38 -5.37
N SER A 51 7.16 9.60 -4.23
CA SER A 51 7.65 10.49 -3.15
C SER A 51 8.36 9.77 -1.99
N CYS A 52 8.19 8.45 -1.83
CA CYS A 52 8.74 7.69 -0.70
C CYS A 52 9.67 6.58 -1.18
N GLU A 53 10.99 6.79 -1.02
CA GLU A 53 12.02 5.83 -1.42
C GLU A 53 11.87 4.48 -0.70
N ILE A 54 11.58 4.50 0.59
CA ILE A 54 11.39 3.27 1.40
C ILE A 54 10.21 2.46 0.85
N TYR A 55 9.07 3.11 0.63
CA TYR A 55 7.88 2.44 0.11
C TYR A 55 8.15 1.86 -1.29
N ARG A 56 8.76 2.64 -2.18
CA ARG A 56 9.15 2.20 -3.53
C ARG A 56 10.12 1.02 -3.49
N SER A 57 11.11 1.03 -2.61
CA SER A 57 12.06 -0.07 -2.44
C SER A 57 11.35 -1.37 -2.02
N ILE A 58 10.42 -1.29 -1.05
CA ILE A 58 9.61 -2.43 -0.62
C ILE A 58 8.71 -2.93 -1.76
N ALA A 59 8.07 -2.01 -2.49
CA ALA A 59 7.22 -2.33 -3.63
C ALA A 59 7.98 -3.07 -4.74
N ILE A 60 9.16 -2.58 -5.13
CA ILE A 60 10.01 -3.24 -6.13
C ILE A 60 10.40 -4.64 -5.66
N SER A 61 10.80 -4.79 -4.39
CA SER A 61 11.20 -6.09 -3.84
C SER A 61 10.06 -7.12 -3.79
N GLN A 62 8.80 -6.69 -3.69
CA GLN A 62 7.65 -7.59 -3.52
C GLN A 62 6.81 -7.77 -4.78
N LEU A 63 6.74 -6.78 -5.66
CA LEU A 63 5.94 -6.80 -6.89
C LEU A 63 6.78 -7.06 -8.15
N GLY A 64 8.12 -6.94 -8.07
CA GLY A 64 9.00 -7.15 -9.21
C GLY A 64 8.70 -6.18 -10.37
N GLU A 65 8.58 -6.71 -11.59
CA GLU A 65 8.33 -5.92 -12.81
C GLU A 65 7.04 -5.10 -12.76
N GLU A 66 6.03 -5.51 -11.98
CA GLU A 66 4.77 -4.76 -11.87
C GLU A 66 4.95 -3.41 -11.17
N ALA A 67 5.96 -3.27 -10.30
CA ALA A 67 6.26 -1.99 -9.66
C ALA A 67 6.74 -0.93 -10.66
N ILE A 68 7.35 -1.33 -11.78
CA ILE A 68 7.88 -0.42 -12.81
C ILE A 68 6.76 0.39 -13.46
N LYS A 69 5.53 -0.14 -13.51
CA LYS A 69 4.35 0.58 -14.02
C LYS A 69 3.99 1.83 -13.20
N TYR A 70 4.47 1.91 -11.96
CA TYR A 70 4.15 2.98 -11.01
C TYR A 70 5.37 3.83 -10.64
N ALA A 71 6.56 3.48 -11.13
CA ALA A 71 7.82 4.15 -10.85
C ALA A 71 7.96 5.50 -11.56
#